data_AF-A0A2G8ECM9-F1
#
_entry.id   AF-A0A2G8ECM9-F1
#
_cell.length_a   1.000
_cell.length_b   1.000
_cell.length_c   1.000
_cell.angle_alpha   90.00
_cell.angle_beta   90.00
_cell.angle_gamma   90.00
#
_symmetry.space_group_name_H-M   'P 1'
#
loop_
_entity.id
_entity.type
_entity.pdbx_description
1 polymer ?
#
loop_
_entity_poly.entity_id
_entity_poly.type
_entity_poly.pdbx_seq_one_letter_code
_entity_poly.pdbx_strand_id
1 'polypeptide(L)'
;MNNQGLLQRLFKLQEHGTTARTEVIAGVTTFLTMVYIVFVNPQILGVAGMNTQAVFVTTCLIAALGSILMGLVANLPVALAPAMGLNAFFAFVVVGAMGVSWQIGMGAIFWGAFGLLLMTLFRIRYWIIANIPLSLRVGISSGIGLLIAMIGLKNAGIVVANKDTLVAVGNLTSHSVILGALGFFIIAILASRNVHIAVLISIVITTFIGWLLGDVTYSGFFSLPGHVGEVLGQANLKDSLNPGMAGIIFSFMLVNLFDSSGTLIGVTDKAGLTDDKGIFPRMKQALYVDSLSSLAGAYAGTSSVTAYIESSSGVSVGGRTGLMAVVTGLLFLLVMFLSPLAGMVPAYAAAGALIYVGVLMTSSLSRVHWDDLTEAVPAFVTAAMMPFSFSITEGIALGFISYCVMKLGTGRWREISPCVVVVALLFILKIAFTG
;
A
#
# COMPACT_ATOMS: atom_id res chain seq x y z
N MET A 1 29.99 28.12 -22.28
CA MET A 1 28.59 27.66 -22.48
C MET A 1 28.56 26.16 -22.19
N ASN A 2 28.23 25.77 -20.96
CA ASN A 2 28.28 24.36 -20.56
C ASN A 2 27.20 23.57 -21.28
N ASN A 3 27.61 22.50 -21.96
CA ASN A 3 26.75 21.57 -22.67
C ASN A 3 25.90 20.82 -21.63
N GLN A 4 24.80 21.43 -21.17
CA GLN A 4 23.90 20.83 -20.19
C GLN A 4 23.29 19.58 -20.83
N GLY A 5 23.67 18.39 -20.34
CA GLY A 5 23.16 17.11 -20.84
C GLY A 5 21.63 17.02 -20.79
N LEU A 6 21.04 16.15 -21.61
CA LEU A 6 19.58 16.03 -21.77
C LEU A 6 18.85 15.79 -20.43
N LEU A 7 19.43 14.95 -19.56
CA LEU A 7 18.92 14.68 -18.20
C LEU A 7 18.93 15.93 -17.30
N GLN A 8 19.95 16.77 -17.42
CA GLN A 8 20.06 18.02 -16.67
C GLN A 8 18.91 18.97 -16.99
N ARG A 9 18.55 19.08 -18.28
CA ARG A 9 17.48 19.95 -18.76
C ARG A 9 16.09 19.40 -18.43
N LEU A 10 15.91 18.08 -18.56
CA LEU A 10 14.62 17.42 -18.36
C LEU A 10 14.19 17.43 -16.88
N PHE A 11 15.10 17.07 -15.97
CA PHE A 11 14.81 16.92 -14.55
C PHE A 11 15.26 18.11 -13.69
N LYS A 12 15.94 19.10 -14.29
CA LYS A 12 16.43 20.31 -13.62
C LYS A 12 17.31 19.98 -12.40
N LEU A 13 18.27 19.06 -12.56
CA LEU A 13 19.04 18.49 -11.46
C LEU A 13 19.80 19.55 -10.63
N GLN A 14 20.36 20.59 -11.28
CA GLN A 14 21.06 21.68 -10.58
C GLN A 14 20.10 22.56 -9.78
N GLU A 15 18.88 22.79 -10.27
CA GLU A 15 17.85 23.55 -9.53
C GLU A 15 17.42 22.81 -8.26
N HIS A 16 17.50 21.47 -8.25
CA HIS A 16 17.15 20.63 -7.12
C HIS A 16 18.38 20.24 -6.25
N GLY A 17 19.57 20.77 -6.57
CA GLY A 17 20.79 20.50 -5.81
C GLY A 17 21.30 19.06 -5.92
N THR A 18 21.00 18.33 -7.00
CA THR A 18 21.41 16.92 -7.19
C THR A 18 22.25 16.69 -8.44
N THR A 19 22.82 15.48 -8.55
CA THR A 19 23.57 15.02 -9.72
C THR A 19 22.94 13.75 -10.28
N ALA A 20 23.16 13.46 -11.58
CA ALA A 20 22.67 12.24 -12.20
C ALA A 20 23.17 10.97 -11.47
N ARG A 21 24.40 10.99 -10.96
CA ARG A 21 24.96 9.88 -10.17
C ARG A 21 24.18 9.67 -8.87
N THR A 22 23.89 10.76 -8.15
CA THR A 22 23.10 10.71 -6.91
C THR A 22 21.70 10.17 -7.17
N GLU A 23 21.04 10.63 -8.23
CA GLU A 23 19.69 10.18 -8.59
C GLU A 23 19.64 8.70 -9.00
N VAL A 24 20.66 8.21 -9.72
CA VAL A 24 20.76 6.78 -10.06
C VAL A 24 20.94 5.94 -8.80
N ILE A 25 21.83 6.34 -7.89
CA ILE A 25 22.02 5.64 -6.61
C ILE A 25 20.74 5.69 -5.77
N ALA A 26 20.04 6.82 -5.73
CA ALA A 26 18.76 6.97 -5.04
C ALA A 26 17.67 6.08 -5.64
N GLY A 27 17.61 5.97 -6.97
CA GLY A 27 16.70 5.07 -7.68
C GLY A 27 16.99 3.60 -7.39
N VAL A 28 18.25 3.19 -7.41
CA VAL A 28 18.67 1.82 -7.04
C VAL A 28 18.33 1.53 -5.57
N THR A 29 18.59 2.47 -4.67
CA THR A 29 18.28 2.35 -3.24
C THR A 29 16.78 2.16 -3.02
N THR A 30 15.96 2.96 -3.71
CA THR A 30 14.50 2.88 -3.62
C THR A 30 13.98 1.57 -4.18
N PHE A 31 14.47 1.17 -5.35
CA PHE A 31 14.14 -0.11 -5.94
C PHE A 31 14.45 -1.26 -4.97
N LEU A 32 15.63 -1.25 -4.35
CA LEU A 32 16.04 -2.25 -3.37
C LEU A 32 15.15 -2.29 -2.11
N THR A 33 14.62 -1.15 -1.67
CA THR A 33 13.61 -1.12 -0.60
C THR A 33 12.22 -1.60 -1.02
N MET A 34 11.87 -1.48 -2.29
CA MET A 34 10.52 -1.77 -2.80
C MET A 34 10.39 -3.15 -3.43
N VAL A 35 11.49 -3.76 -3.89
CA VAL A 35 11.48 -4.98 -4.71
C VAL A 35 10.79 -6.17 -4.03
N TYR A 36 10.64 -6.16 -2.71
CA TYR A 36 9.86 -7.18 -2.01
C TYR A 36 8.43 -7.31 -2.55
N ILE A 37 7.82 -6.23 -3.08
CA ILE A 37 6.48 -6.24 -3.65
C ILE A 37 6.32 -7.28 -4.76
N VAL A 38 7.38 -7.51 -5.52
CA VAL A 38 7.43 -8.46 -6.62
C VAL A 38 7.20 -9.88 -6.13
N PHE A 39 7.54 -10.16 -4.87
CA PHE A 39 7.30 -11.45 -4.22
C PHE A 39 5.99 -11.46 -3.44
N VAL A 40 5.74 -10.40 -2.66
CA VAL A 40 4.60 -10.38 -1.72
C VAL A 40 3.27 -10.17 -2.43
N ASN A 41 3.21 -9.34 -3.48
CA ASN A 41 1.94 -9.06 -4.17
C ASN A 41 1.37 -10.31 -4.87
N PRO A 42 2.15 -11.09 -5.65
CA PRO A 42 1.68 -12.38 -6.18
C PRO A 42 1.19 -13.35 -5.10
N GLN A 43 1.86 -13.40 -3.94
CA GLN A 43 1.44 -14.27 -2.84
C GLN A 43 0.09 -13.84 -2.25
N ILE A 44 -0.14 -12.52 -2.11
CA ILE A 44 -1.42 -11.99 -1.64
C ILE A 44 -2.53 -12.27 -2.67
N LEU A 45 -2.35 -11.87 -3.93
CA LEU A 45 -3.38 -12.01 -4.95
C LEU A 45 -3.59 -13.47 -5.38
N GLY A 46 -2.58 -14.32 -5.21
CA GLY A 46 -2.70 -15.77 -5.41
C GLY A 46 -3.71 -16.43 -4.47
N VAL A 47 -3.84 -15.93 -3.23
CA VAL A 47 -4.87 -16.39 -2.28
C VAL A 47 -6.28 -16.09 -2.79
N ALA A 48 -6.45 -15.04 -3.60
CA ALA A 48 -7.72 -14.72 -4.26
C ALA A 48 -8.02 -15.61 -5.47
N GLY A 49 -7.14 -16.55 -5.82
CA GLY A 49 -7.27 -17.45 -6.97
C GLY A 49 -6.68 -16.90 -8.27
N MET A 50 -5.87 -15.84 -8.21
CA MET A 50 -5.22 -15.26 -9.39
C MET A 50 -3.93 -15.99 -9.74
N ASN A 51 -3.57 -16.05 -11.02
CA ASN A 51 -2.30 -16.63 -11.46
C ASN A 51 -1.12 -15.78 -10.95
N THR A 52 -0.28 -16.36 -10.09
CA THR A 52 0.83 -15.68 -9.43
C THR A 52 1.91 -15.20 -10.39
N GLN A 53 2.19 -15.94 -11.47
CA GLN A 53 3.16 -15.54 -12.49
C GLN A 53 2.64 -14.36 -13.31
N ALA A 54 1.37 -14.39 -13.72
CA ALA A 54 0.75 -13.27 -14.42
C ALA A 54 0.73 -12.01 -13.53
N VAL A 55 0.32 -12.14 -12.27
CA VAL A 55 0.35 -11.04 -11.29
C VAL A 55 1.76 -10.48 -11.09
N PHE A 56 2.78 -11.32 -11.02
CA PHE A 56 4.18 -10.89 -10.92
C PHE A 56 4.56 -9.96 -12.08
N VAL A 57 4.26 -10.38 -13.31
CA VAL A 57 4.62 -9.63 -14.52
C VAL A 57 3.83 -8.32 -14.55
N THR A 58 2.53 -8.35 -14.29
CA THR A 58 1.71 -7.13 -14.24
C THR A 58 2.19 -6.17 -13.16
N THR A 59 2.57 -6.68 -11.98
CA THR A 59 3.09 -5.86 -10.87
C THR A 59 4.33 -5.10 -11.31
N CYS A 60 5.27 -5.78 -11.96
CA CYS A 60 6.49 -5.15 -12.47
C CYS A 60 6.19 -4.10 -13.55
N LEU A 61 5.31 -4.42 -14.50
CA LEU A 61 4.93 -3.51 -15.58
C LEU A 61 4.24 -2.24 -15.06
N ILE A 62 3.28 -2.40 -14.16
CA ILE A 62 2.50 -1.29 -13.62
C ILE A 62 3.35 -0.43 -12.67
N ALA A 63 4.19 -1.04 -11.84
CA ALA A 63 5.14 -0.29 -11.00
C ALA A 63 6.14 0.49 -11.86
N ALA A 64 6.62 -0.10 -12.95
CA ALA A 64 7.49 0.58 -13.90
C ALA A 64 6.81 1.77 -14.56
N LEU A 65 5.62 1.55 -15.15
CA LEU A 65 4.86 2.60 -15.83
C LEU A 65 4.50 3.75 -14.88
N GLY A 66 3.97 3.43 -13.69
CA GLY A 66 3.60 4.44 -12.70
C GLY A 66 4.82 5.25 -12.22
N SER A 67 5.93 4.59 -11.93
CA SER A 67 7.17 5.26 -11.47
C SER A 67 7.80 6.11 -12.57
N ILE A 68 7.85 5.61 -13.81
CA ILE A 68 8.37 6.37 -14.96
C ILE A 68 7.50 7.59 -15.24
N LEU A 69 6.17 7.43 -15.24
CA LEU A 69 5.24 8.54 -15.45
C LEU A 69 5.36 9.59 -14.34
N MET A 70 5.53 9.18 -13.07
CA MET A 70 5.72 10.11 -11.97
C MET A 70 7.02 10.91 -12.14
N GLY A 71 8.09 10.22 -12.55
CA GLY A 71 9.36 10.86 -12.83
C GLY A 71 9.29 11.84 -14.00
N LEU A 72 8.68 11.46 -15.13
CA LEU A 72 8.65 12.29 -16.34
C LEU A 72 7.64 13.45 -16.27
N VAL A 73 6.46 13.20 -15.71
CA VAL A 73 5.35 14.17 -15.71
C VAL A 73 5.41 15.08 -14.49
N ALA A 74 5.54 14.49 -13.29
CA ALA A 74 5.55 15.24 -12.04
C ALA A 74 6.97 15.68 -11.63
N ASN A 75 8.03 15.06 -12.14
CA ASN A 75 9.42 15.31 -11.73
C ASN A 75 9.61 15.20 -10.20
N LEU A 76 8.98 14.20 -9.58
CA LEU A 76 9.08 13.97 -8.13
C LEU A 76 9.86 12.68 -7.83
N PRO A 77 10.64 12.65 -6.73
CA PRO A 77 11.39 11.49 -6.29
C PRO A 77 10.48 10.47 -5.58
N VAL A 78 9.39 10.09 -6.23
CA VAL A 78 8.37 9.19 -5.71
C VAL A 78 8.19 8.03 -6.68
N ALA A 79 8.50 6.82 -6.23
CA ALA A 79 8.20 5.60 -6.96
C ALA A 79 6.77 5.12 -6.63
N LEU A 80 6.14 4.49 -7.61
CA LEU A 80 4.77 4.00 -7.53
C LEU A 80 4.76 2.49 -7.73
N ALA A 81 3.94 1.80 -6.95
CA ALA A 81 3.68 0.38 -7.14
C ALA A 81 2.28 0.01 -6.57
N PRO A 82 1.75 -1.19 -6.84
CA PRO A 82 0.46 -1.64 -6.29
C PRO A 82 0.40 -1.54 -4.75
N ALA A 83 -0.64 -0.92 -4.20
CA ALA A 83 -0.73 -0.61 -2.78
C ALA A 83 -0.89 -1.88 -1.92
N MET A 84 0.07 -2.13 -1.02
CA MET A 84 0.06 -3.33 -0.18
C MET A 84 -1.20 -3.46 0.68
N GLY A 85 -1.68 -2.35 1.26
CA GLY A 85 -2.90 -2.35 2.04
C GLY A 85 -4.15 -2.68 1.23
N LEU A 86 -4.27 -2.13 0.02
CA LEU A 86 -5.40 -2.44 -0.87
C LEU A 86 -5.33 -3.87 -1.41
N ASN A 87 -4.13 -4.39 -1.71
CA ASN A 87 -3.93 -5.79 -2.10
C ASN A 87 -4.45 -6.74 -1.02
N ALA A 88 -4.08 -6.50 0.24
CA ALA A 88 -4.51 -7.31 1.36
C ALA A 88 -6.03 -7.20 1.59
N PHE A 89 -6.58 -5.98 1.56
CA PHE A 89 -8.02 -5.77 1.67
C PHE A 89 -8.80 -6.55 0.59
N PHE A 90 -8.33 -6.46 -0.66
CA PHE A 90 -8.93 -7.18 -1.77
C PHE A 90 -8.89 -8.70 -1.57
N ALA A 91 -7.71 -9.28 -1.35
CA ALA A 91 -7.56 -10.73 -1.36
C ALA A 91 -8.20 -11.39 -0.14
N PHE A 92 -8.00 -10.83 1.05
CA PHE A 92 -8.40 -11.48 2.29
C PHE A 92 -9.81 -11.11 2.73
N VAL A 93 -10.24 -9.87 2.50
CA VAL A 93 -11.57 -9.41 2.94
C VAL A 93 -12.59 -9.56 1.82
N VAL A 94 -12.38 -8.91 0.68
CA VAL A 94 -13.38 -8.91 -0.40
C VAL A 94 -13.52 -10.30 -1.02
N VAL A 95 -12.41 -10.92 -1.40
CA VAL A 95 -12.45 -12.26 -2.00
C VAL A 95 -12.57 -13.35 -0.95
N GLY A 96 -11.70 -13.30 0.07
CA GLY A 96 -11.67 -14.33 1.12
C GLY A 96 -12.89 -14.34 2.03
N ALA A 97 -13.09 -13.27 2.83
CA ALA A 97 -14.13 -13.24 3.86
C ALA A 97 -15.54 -13.02 3.31
N MET A 98 -15.70 -12.16 2.29
CA MET A 98 -17.01 -11.84 1.70
C MET A 98 -17.40 -12.78 0.55
N GLY A 99 -16.48 -13.62 0.06
CA GLY A 99 -16.73 -14.58 -1.01
C GLY A 99 -17.01 -13.96 -2.38
N VAL A 100 -16.63 -12.70 -2.59
CA VAL A 100 -16.80 -12.02 -3.89
C VAL A 100 -15.77 -12.56 -4.88
N SER A 101 -16.14 -12.80 -6.13
CA SER A 101 -15.15 -13.22 -7.13
C SER A 101 -14.10 -12.13 -7.35
N TRP A 102 -12.85 -12.54 -7.57
CA TRP A 102 -11.73 -11.62 -7.72
C TRP A 102 -11.93 -10.66 -8.91
N GLN A 103 -12.63 -11.08 -9.97
CA GLN A 103 -12.98 -10.24 -11.12
C GLN A 103 -13.92 -9.10 -10.74
N ILE A 104 -14.95 -9.37 -9.93
CA ILE A 104 -15.89 -8.35 -9.42
C ILE A 104 -15.16 -7.44 -8.44
N GLY A 105 -14.32 -7.99 -7.55
CA GLY A 105 -13.51 -7.20 -6.63
C GLY A 105 -12.54 -6.25 -7.36
N MET A 106 -11.90 -6.69 -8.46
CA MET A 106 -11.04 -5.84 -9.29
C MET A 106 -11.84 -4.73 -9.98
N GLY A 107 -13.08 -5.02 -10.40
CA GLY A 107 -14.00 -4.01 -10.87
C GLY A 107 -14.31 -2.95 -9.81
N ALA A 108 -14.50 -3.37 -8.55
CA ALA A 108 -14.71 -2.42 -7.45
C ALA A 108 -13.49 -1.53 -7.19
N ILE A 109 -12.27 -2.08 -7.28
CA ILE A 109 -11.03 -1.30 -7.21
C ILE A 109 -10.96 -0.30 -8.36
N PHE A 110 -11.30 -0.73 -9.59
CA PHE A 110 -11.31 0.14 -10.76
C PHE A 110 -12.27 1.31 -10.58
N TRP A 111 -13.51 1.07 -10.12
CA TRP A 111 -14.46 2.15 -9.86
C TRP A 111 -14.03 3.05 -8.70
N GLY A 112 -13.38 2.51 -7.67
CA GLY A 112 -12.79 3.31 -6.60
C GLY A 112 -11.68 4.23 -7.11
N ALA A 113 -10.80 3.72 -7.97
CA ALA A 113 -9.75 4.49 -8.64
C ALA A 113 -10.34 5.52 -9.63
N PHE A 114 -11.43 5.17 -10.31
CA PHE A 114 -12.16 6.09 -11.19
C PHE A 114 -12.77 7.25 -10.40
N GLY A 115 -13.40 6.97 -9.27
CA GLY A 115 -13.88 7.98 -8.33
C GLY A 115 -12.75 8.91 -7.88
N LEU A 116 -11.59 8.36 -7.55
CA LEU A 116 -10.41 9.14 -7.17
C LEU A 116 -9.88 10.03 -8.32
N LEU A 117 -9.90 9.53 -9.56
CA LEU A 117 -9.58 10.31 -10.75
C LEU A 117 -10.56 11.47 -10.92
N LEU A 118 -11.86 11.23 -10.81
CA LEU A 118 -12.89 12.27 -10.87
C LEU A 118 -12.66 13.32 -9.78
N MET A 119 -12.38 12.91 -8.54
CA MET A 119 -12.09 13.84 -7.45
C MET A 119 -10.82 14.67 -7.70
N THR A 120 -9.85 14.11 -8.41
CA THR A 120 -8.64 14.83 -8.85
C THR A 120 -8.96 15.84 -9.95
N LEU A 121 -9.78 15.46 -10.93
CA LEU A 121 -10.27 16.33 -12.01
C LEU A 121 -11.06 17.52 -11.47
N PHE A 122 -11.98 17.28 -10.53
CA PHE A 122 -12.79 18.31 -9.88
C PHE A 122 -12.03 19.08 -8.78
N ARG A 123 -10.75 18.78 -8.52
CA ARG A 123 -9.91 19.41 -7.49
C ARG A 123 -10.45 19.27 -6.06
N ILE A 124 -11.32 18.30 -5.81
CA ILE A 124 -11.94 18.02 -4.50
C ILE A 124 -10.97 17.25 -3.59
N ARG A 125 -10.00 16.54 -4.18
CA ARG A 125 -9.04 15.68 -3.47
C ARG A 125 -8.29 16.42 -2.34
N TYR A 126 -7.85 17.66 -2.59
CA TYR A 126 -7.22 18.51 -1.57
C TYR A 126 -8.19 18.92 -0.46
N TRP A 127 -9.40 19.33 -0.82
CA TRP A 127 -10.39 19.77 0.14
C TRP A 127 -10.69 18.67 1.17
N ILE A 128 -10.81 17.42 0.74
CA ILE A 128 -11.06 16.30 1.65
C ILE A 128 -9.86 16.04 2.58
N ILE A 129 -8.64 16.04 2.05
CA ILE A 129 -7.44 15.84 2.87
C ILE A 129 -7.30 16.96 3.91
N ALA A 130 -7.59 18.21 3.54
CA ALA A 130 -7.54 19.34 4.47
C ALA A 130 -8.63 19.28 5.54
N ASN A 131 -9.78 18.64 5.27
CA ASN A 131 -10.92 18.61 6.18
C ASN A 131 -11.03 17.35 7.03
N ILE A 132 -10.20 16.33 6.79
CA ILE A 132 -10.22 15.09 7.58
C ILE A 132 -9.16 15.15 8.69
N PRO A 133 -9.59 15.03 9.96
CA PRO A 133 -8.72 15.05 11.13
C PRO A 133 -7.54 14.09 11.04
N LEU A 134 -6.42 14.49 11.63
CA LEU A 134 -5.21 13.68 11.68
C LEU A 134 -5.46 12.33 12.38
N SER A 135 -6.25 12.33 13.47
CA SER A 135 -6.63 11.13 14.23
C SER A 135 -7.26 10.05 13.35
N LEU A 136 -8.25 10.42 12.53
CA LEU A 136 -8.90 9.50 11.60
C LEU A 136 -7.93 9.01 10.53
N ARG A 137 -7.16 9.91 9.90
CA ARG A 137 -6.21 9.54 8.84
C ARG A 137 -5.15 8.54 9.33
N VAL A 138 -4.59 8.81 10.50
CA VAL A 138 -3.61 7.96 11.15
C VAL A 138 -4.26 6.65 11.60
N GLY A 139 -5.45 6.69 12.21
CA GLY A 139 -6.20 5.52 12.62
C GLY A 139 -6.51 4.56 11.47
N ILE A 140 -6.88 5.09 10.29
CA ILE A 140 -7.11 4.29 9.07
C ILE A 140 -5.84 3.58 8.65
N SER A 141 -4.73 4.32 8.48
CA SER A 141 -3.44 3.74 8.08
C SER A 141 -2.97 2.66 9.07
N SER A 142 -3.05 2.94 10.37
CA SER A 142 -2.62 2.01 11.41
C SER A 142 -3.54 0.80 11.55
N GLY A 143 -4.85 0.95 11.36
CA GLY A 143 -5.80 -0.17 11.37
C GLY A 143 -5.59 -1.13 10.21
N ILE A 144 -5.30 -0.60 9.02
CA ILE A 144 -4.90 -1.40 7.85
C ILE A 144 -3.61 -2.15 8.16
N GLY A 145 -2.62 -1.47 8.75
CA GLY A 145 -1.36 -2.08 9.18
C GLY A 145 -1.56 -3.25 10.15
N LEU A 146 -2.40 -3.07 11.17
CA LEU A 146 -2.72 -4.11 12.14
C LEU A 146 -3.45 -5.29 11.51
N LEU A 147 -4.37 -5.05 10.56
CA LEU A 147 -5.03 -6.11 9.81
C LEU A 147 -4.03 -6.91 8.96
N ILE A 148 -3.10 -6.23 8.26
CA ILE A 148 -2.03 -6.89 7.49
C ILE A 148 -1.13 -7.71 8.40
N ALA A 149 -0.76 -7.19 9.59
CA ALA A 149 0.02 -7.92 10.56
C ALA A 149 -0.71 -9.19 11.05
N MET A 150 -2.00 -9.09 11.35
CA MET A 150 -2.83 -10.24 11.73
C MET A 150 -2.83 -11.31 10.63
N ILE A 151 -2.93 -10.90 9.36
CA ILE A 151 -2.84 -11.82 8.22
C ILE A 151 -1.44 -12.44 8.10
N GLY A 152 -0.37 -11.66 8.31
CA GLY A 152 0.99 -12.16 8.34
C GLY A 152 1.18 -13.23 9.43
N LEU A 153 0.67 -12.97 10.63
CA LEU A 153 0.67 -13.92 11.75
C LEU A 153 -0.13 -15.19 11.42
N LYS A 154 -1.27 -15.06 10.72
CA LYS A 154 -2.07 -16.19 10.24
C LYS A 154 -1.33 -17.01 9.18
N ASN A 155 -0.67 -16.36 8.22
CA ASN A 155 0.10 -17.03 7.15
C ASN A 155 1.34 -17.76 7.68
N ALA A 156 1.97 -17.24 8.74
CA ALA A 156 3.04 -17.93 9.45
C ALA A 156 2.51 -19.13 10.28
N GLY A 157 1.20 -19.22 10.54
CA GLY A 157 0.61 -20.19 11.45
C GLY A 157 0.76 -19.83 12.94
N ILE A 158 1.19 -18.60 13.25
CA ILE A 158 1.34 -18.10 14.63
C ILE A 158 -0.02 -17.86 15.26
N VAL A 159 -0.96 -17.29 14.49
CA VAL A 159 -2.35 -17.07 14.90
C VAL A 159 -3.26 -18.00 14.11
N VAL A 160 -4.12 -18.74 14.82
CA VAL A 160 -5.12 -19.63 14.25
C VAL A 160 -6.51 -19.29 14.76
N ALA A 161 -7.54 -19.60 13.97
CA ALA A 161 -8.92 -19.36 14.37
C ALA A 161 -9.31 -20.30 15.52
N ASN A 162 -9.99 -19.76 16.53
CA ASN A 162 -10.53 -20.53 17.65
C ASN A 162 -11.99 -20.16 17.87
N LYS A 163 -12.87 -21.15 18.02
CA LYS A 163 -14.32 -20.92 18.14
C LYS A 163 -14.72 -20.24 19.46
N ASP A 164 -13.95 -20.44 20.53
CA ASP A 164 -14.25 -19.94 21.87
C ASP A 164 -13.62 -18.57 22.15
N THR A 165 -12.49 -18.27 21.50
CA THR A 165 -11.67 -17.06 21.77
C THR A 165 -11.45 -16.18 20.55
N LEU A 166 -12.05 -16.50 19.40
CA LEU A 166 -11.82 -15.94 18.07
C LEU A 166 -10.41 -16.24 17.51
N VAL A 167 -9.37 -16.08 18.32
CA VAL A 167 -7.97 -16.31 17.96
C VAL A 167 -7.24 -17.12 19.03
N ALA A 168 -6.43 -18.09 18.60
CA ALA A 168 -5.52 -18.85 19.44
C ALA A 168 -4.11 -18.87 18.85
N VAL A 169 -3.14 -19.24 19.69
CA VAL A 169 -1.75 -19.46 19.24
C VAL A 169 -1.70 -20.81 18.51
N GLY A 170 -1.09 -20.82 17.32
CA GLY A 170 -0.89 -22.04 16.56
C GLY A 170 0.25 -22.91 17.10
N ASN A 171 0.63 -23.95 16.36
CA ASN A 171 1.72 -24.82 16.78
C ASN A 171 3.09 -24.13 16.56
N LEU A 172 3.66 -23.60 17.64
CA LEU A 172 4.95 -22.91 17.64
C LEU A 172 6.14 -23.78 17.22
N THR A 173 6.00 -25.11 17.26
CA THR A 173 7.06 -26.06 16.84
C THR A 173 7.01 -26.38 15.35
N SER A 174 6.00 -25.91 14.63
CA SER A 174 5.89 -26.14 13.19
C SER A 174 6.93 -25.34 12.40
N HIS A 175 7.46 -25.95 11.33
CA HIS A 175 8.46 -25.32 10.46
C HIS A 175 8.00 -23.96 9.94
N SER A 176 6.73 -23.83 9.52
CA SER A 176 6.16 -22.57 9.03
C SER A 176 6.20 -21.44 10.06
N VAL A 177 5.90 -21.75 11.34
CA VAL A 177 5.92 -20.75 12.42
C VAL A 177 7.35 -20.31 12.71
N ILE A 178 8.27 -21.26 12.80
CA ILE A 178 9.68 -20.97 13.08
C ILE A 178 10.28 -20.11 11.95
N LEU A 179 10.05 -20.48 10.69
CA LEU A 179 10.56 -19.74 9.54
C LEU A 179 9.90 -18.36 9.38
N GLY A 180 8.59 -18.26 9.64
CA GLY A 180 7.88 -16.98 9.64
C GLY A 180 8.38 -16.03 10.73
N ALA A 181 8.56 -16.53 11.95
CA ALA A 181 9.11 -15.77 13.07
C ALA A 181 10.57 -15.36 12.81
N LEU A 182 11.40 -16.30 12.32
CA LEU A 182 12.78 -16.02 11.90
C LEU A 182 12.82 -14.90 10.86
N GLY A 183 11.97 -14.98 9.85
CA GLY A 183 11.85 -13.93 8.82
C GLY A 183 11.54 -12.57 9.43
N PHE A 184 10.51 -12.48 10.27
CA PHE A 184 10.17 -11.23 10.96
C PHE A 184 11.35 -10.67 11.76
N PHE A 185 12.03 -11.49 12.57
CA PHE A 185 13.15 -11.02 13.38
C PHE A 185 14.37 -10.61 12.54
N ILE A 186 14.66 -11.31 11.43
CA ILE A 186 15.69 -10.88 10.48
C ILE A 186 15.36 -9.49 9.96
N ILE A 187 14.11 -9.24 9.53
CA ILE A 187 13.69 -7.94 9.03
C ILE A 187 13.83 -6.87 10.14
N ALA A 188 13.31 -7.13 11.33
CA ALA A 188 13.34 -6.18 12.43
C ALA A 188 14.78 -5.83 12.84
N ILE A 189 15.67 -6.81 12.95
CA ILE A 189 17.09 -6.61 13.31
C ILE A 189 17.80 -5.80 12.23
N LEU A 190 17.69 -6.20 10.96
CA LEU A 190 18.34 -5.51 9.85
C LEU A 190 17.81 -4.10 9.66
N ALA A 191 16.49 -3.91 9.77
CA ALA A 191 15.88 -2.60 9.65
C ALA A 191 16.23 -1.67 10.84
N SER A 192 16.36 -2.21 12.06
CA SER A 192 16.87 -1.43 13.21
C SER A 192 18.31 -0.94 13.02
N ARG A 193 19.08 -1.64 12.17
CA ARG A 193 20.44 -1.26 11.74
C ARG A 193 20.44 -0.40 10.47
N ASN A 194 19.29 0.13 10.06
CA ASN A 194 19.12 0.94 8.84
C ASN A 194 19.51 0.21 7.54
N VAL A 195 19.40 -1.12 7.49
CA VAL A 195 19.63 -1.89 6.25
C VAL A 195 18.37 -1.84 5.38
N HIS A 196 18.44 -1.08 4.29
CA HIS A 196 17.32 -0.85 3.37
C HIS A 196 16.77 -2.12 2.69
N ILE A 197 17.60 -3.15 2.50
CA ILE A 197 17.23 -4.43 1.87
C ILE A 197 16.76 -5.51 2.88
N ALA A 198 16.42 -5.13 4.11
CA ALA A 198 16.06 -6.06 5.18
C ALA A 198 14.98 -7.07 4.78
N VAL A 199 13.91 -6.61 4.12
CA VAL A 199 12.80 -7.45 3.67
C VAL A 199 13.25 -8.46 2.62
N LEU A 200 14.02 -8.01 1.63
CA LEU A 200 14.55 -8.88 0.57
C LEU A 200 15.49 -9.95 1.15
N ILE A 201 16.42 -9.57 2.04
CA ILE A 201 17.34 -10.51 2.69
C ILE A 201 16.57 -11.58 3.45
N SER A 202 15.55 -11.19 4.21
CA SER A 202 14.70 -12.13 4.93
C SER A 202 14.01 -13.13 4.01
N ILE A 203 13.40 -12.66 2.91
CA ILE A 203 12.74 -13.53 1.93
C ILE A 203 13.75 -14.52 1.35
N VAL A 204 14.94 -14.08 0.96
CA VAL A 204 15.97 -14.95 0.40
C VAL A 204 16.44 -15.99 1.42
N ILE A 205 16.75 -15.59 2.65
CA ILE A 205 17.22 -16.52 3.71
C ILE A 205 16.14 -17.55 4.05
N THR A 206 14.91 -17.11 4.28
CA THR A 206 13.80 -18.01 4.66
C THR A 206 13.43 -18.97 3.52
N THR A 207 13.44 -18.48 2.27
CA THR A 207 13.21 -19.32 1.09
C THR A 207 14.35 -20.32 0.89
N PHE A 208 15.61 -19.92 1.12
CA PHE A 208 16.76 -20.81 1.03
C PHE A 208 16.73 -21.92 2.08
N ILE A 209 16.35 -21.60 3.33
CA ILE A 209 16.16 -22.62 4.37
C ILE A 209 15.00 -23.55 3.99
N GLY A 210 13.88 -23.01 3.47
CA GLY A 210 12.78 -23.83 2.94
C GLY A 210 13.21 -24.76 1.81
N TRP A 211 14.10 -24.31 0.93
CA TRP A 211 14.68 -25.15 -0.13
C TRP A 211 15.54 -26.28 0.45
N LEU A 212 16.37 -26.01 1.47
CA LEU A 212 17.16 -27.04 2.15
C LEU A 212 16.30 -28.09 2.88
N LEU A 213 15.13 -27.68 3.37
CA LEU A 213 14.16 -28.58 4.02
C LEU A 213 13.34 -29.39 3.00
N GLY A 214 13.43 -29.07 1.71
CA GLY A 214 12.67 -29.71 0.63
C GLY A 214 11.27 -29.13 0.38
N ASP A 215 10.91 -28.03 1.06
CA ASP A 215 9.60 -27.37 0.93
C ASP A 215 9.49 -26.50 -0.34
N VAL A 216 10.63 -26.08 -0.89
CA VAL A 216 10.70 -25.21 -2.07
C VAL A 216 11.36 -25.96 -3.21
N THR A 217 10.76 -25.91 -4.40
CA THR A 217 11.35 -26.46 -5.63
C THR A 217 12.05 -25.36 -6.42
N TYR A 218 13.22 -25.67 -6.98
CA TYR A 218 13.94 -24.72 -7.83
C TYR A 218 13.29 -24.66 -9.21
N SER A 219 12.79 -23.47 -9.57
CA SER A 219 11.99 -23.25 -10.79
C SER A 219 12.78 -22.56 -11.92
N GLY A 220 14.09 -22.33 -11.73
CA GLY A 220 14.95 -21.59 -12.66
C GLY A 220 15.30 -20.18 -12.17
N PHE A 221 16.17 -19.50 -12.91
CA PHE A 221 16.64 -18.14 -12.58
C PHE A 221 16.08 -17.08 -13.54
N PHE A 222 16.01 -17.43 -14.82
CA PHE A 222 15.61 -16.52 -15.89
C PHE A 222 14.51 -17.16 -16.72
N SER A 223 13.47 -16.41 -17.03
CA SER A 223 12.47 -16.80 -18.02
C SER A 223 11.96 -15.59 -18.78
N LEU A 224 11.43 -15.85 -19.98
CA LEU A 224 10.60 -14.86 -20.65
C LEU A 224 9.36 -14.58 -19.79
N PRO A 225 8.93 -13.32 -19.65
CA PRO A 225 7.74 -12.96 -18.88
C PRO A 225 6.52 -13.77 -19.33
N GLY A 226 5.83 -14.38 -18.37
CA GLY A 226 4.62 -15.16 -18.62
C GLY A 226 3.50 -14.33 -19.28
N HIS A 227 2.55 -15.02 -19.91
CA HIS A 227 1.41 -14.37 -20.54
C HIS A 227 0.51 -13.68 -19.49
N VAL A 228 0.26 -12.37 -19.70
CA VAL A 228 -0.53 -11.54 -18.77
C VAL A 228 -2.05 -11.66 -19.01
N GLY A 229 -2.47 -12.34 -20.09
CA GLY A 229 -3.87 -12.39 -20.53
C GLY A 229 -4.85 -13.05 -19.55
N GLU A 230 -4.35 -13.83 -18.59
CA GLU A 230 -5.18 -14.43 -17.54
C GLU A 230 -5.65 -13.43 -16.48
N VAL A 231 -5.04 -12.25 -16.44
CA VAL A 231 -5.28 -11.23 -15.40
C VAL A 231 -5.63 -9.88 -16.03
N LEU A 232 -4.97 -9.52 -17.12
CA LEU A 232 -5.20 -8.29 -17.87
C LEU A 232 -6.62 -8.24 -18.45
N GLY A 233 -7.39 -7.21 -18.10
CA GLY A 233 -8.72 -6.97 -18.66
C GLY A 233 -9.82 -7.90 -18.16
N GLN A 234 -9.54 -8.75 -17.18
CA GLN A 234 -10.51 -9.65 -16.55
C GLN A 234 -11.37 -8.97 -15.47
N ALA A 235 -11.14 -7.68 -15.20
CA ALA A 235 -11.93 -6.90 -14.26
C ALA A 235 -13.39 -6.80 -14.73
N ASN A 236 -14.33 -7.30 -13.92
CA ASN A 236 -15.74 -7.24 -14.24
C ASN A 236 -16.32 -5.88 -13.84
N LEU A 237 -16.30 -4.94 -14.78
CA LEU A 237 -16.76 -3.57 -14.56
C LEU A 237 -18.29 -3.44 -14.45
N LYS A 238 -19.04 -4.36 -15.07
CA LYS A 238 -20.50 -4.29 -15.11
C LYS A 238 -21.11 -4.76 -13.79
N ASP A 239 -20.71 -5.95 -13.35
CA ASP A 239 -21.30 -6.58 -12.15
C ASP A 239 -20.77 -5.96 -10.85
N SER A 240 -19.63 -5.24 -10.92
CA SER A 240 -19.11 -4.48 -9.79
C SER A 240 -19.89 -3.20 -9.49
N LEU A 241 -20.70 -2.66 -10.41
CA LEU A 241 -21.57 -1.49 -10.16
C LEU A 241 -22.93 -1.87 -9.55
N ASN A 242 -22.97 -2.90 -8.71
CA ASN A 242 -24.19 -3.22 -7.97
C ASN A 242 -24.27 -2.38 -6.67
N PRO A 243 -25.49 -2.16 -6.12
CA PRO A 243 -25.65 -1.41 -4.86
C PRO A 243 -24.92 -2.02 -3.65
N GLY A 244 -24.78 -3.35 -3.61
CA GLY A 244 -24.06 -4.06 -2.53
C GLY A 244 -22.55 -3.82 -2.51
N MET A 245 -21.95 -3.51 -3.67
CA MET A 245 -20.53 -3.22 -3.83
C MET A 245 -20.21 -1.75 -3.58
N ALA A 246 -21.21 -0.86 -3.49
CA ALA A 246 -21.01 0.58 -3.30
C ALA A 246 -20.16 0.89 -2.06
N GLY A 247 -20.40 0.17 -0.95
CA GLY A 247 -19.59 0.31 0.27
C GLY A 247 -18.14 -0.14 0.10
N ILE A 248 -17.89 -1.18 -0.70
CA ILE A 248 -16.55 -1.69 -1.00
C ILE A 248 -15.81 -0.72 -1.92
N ILE A 249 -16.46 -0.25 -2.98
CA ILE A 249 -15.92 0.76 -3.91
C ILE A 249 -15.52 2.01 -3.13
N PHE A 250 -16.43 2.50 -2.27
CA PHE A 250 -16.17 3.67 -1.43
C PHE A 250 -15.00 3.44 -0.46
N SER A 251 -14.89 2.24 0.11
CA SER A 251 -13.78 1.88 1.00
C SER A 251 -12.45 1.86 0.26
N PHE A 252 -12.37 1.24 -0.92
CA PHE A 252 -11.16 1.29 -1.75
C PHE A 252 -10.78 2.73 -2.13
N MET A 253 -11.77 3.54 -2.51
CA MET A 253 -11.55 4.95 -2.84
C MET A 253 -10.98 5.73 -1.65
N LEU A 254 -11.57 5.59 -0.46
CA LEU A 254 -11.10 6.27 0.75
C LEU A 254 -9.72 5.80 1.17
N VAL A 255 -9.48 4.49 1.21
CA VAL A 255 -8.18 3.96 1.59
C VAL A 255 -7.10 4.44 0.62
N ASN A 256 -7.35 4.34 -0.69
CA ASN A 256 -6.41 4.83 -1.70
C ASN A 256 -6.17 6.34 -1.59
N LEU A 257 -7.23 7.12 -1.33
CA LEU A 257 -7.14 8.56 -1.14
C LEU A 257 -6.13 8.90 -0.02
N PHE A 258 -6.23 8.26 1.13
CA PHE A 258 -5.34 8.56 2.26
C PHE A 258 -3.95 7.99 2.11
N ASP A 259 -3.82 6.76 1.59
CA ASP A 259 -2.53 6.09 1.45
C ASP A 259 -1.64 6.83 0.45
N SER A 260 -2.19 7.11 -0.74
CA SER A 260 -1.49 7.86 -1.77
C SER A 260 -1.15 9.28 -1.32
N SER A 261 -2.13 10.02 -0.80
CA SER A 261 -1.91 11.42 -0.46
C SER A 261 -0.98 11.57 0.74
N GLY A 262 -1.14 10.71 1.76
CA GLY A 262 -0.27 10.69 2.92
C GLY A 262 1.17 10.35 2.56
N THR A 263 1.36 9.38 1.66
CA THR A 263 2.70 8.96 1.23
C THR A 263 3.36 9.99 0.32
N LEU A 264 2.61 10.58 -0.63
CA LEU A 264 3.11 11.68 -1.46
C LEU A 264 3.62 12.83 -0.59
N ILE A 265 2.82 13.28 0.38
CA ILE A 265 3.22 14.34 1.32
C ILE A 265 4.42 13.90 2.15
N GLY A 266 4.42 12.68 2.72
CA GLY A 266 5.50 12.21 3.57
C GLY A 266 6.85 12.07 2.86
N VAL A 267 6.86 11.58 1.61
CA VAL A 267 8.10 11.45 0.83
C VAL A 267 8.59 12.82 0.36
N THR A 268 7.70 13.69 -0.10
CA THR A 268 8.06 15.04 -0.55
C THR A 268 8.52 15.94 0.59
N ASP A 269 7.95 15.78 1.78
CA ASP A 269 8.37 16.47 3.00
C ASP A 269 9.79 16.07 3.40
N LYS A 270 10.08 14.76 3.42
CA LYS A 270 11.44 14.25 3.66
C LYS A 270 12.44 14.69 2.59
N ALA A 271 11.98 15.01 1.39
CA ALA A 271 12.80 15.57 0.32
C ALA A 271 13.03 17.08 0.46
N GLY A 272 12.39 17.75 1.43
CA GLY A 272 12.42 19.20 1.58
C GLY A 272 11.69 19.94 0.45
N LEU A 273 10.70 19.29 -0.16
CA LEU A 273 9.92 19.83 -1.28
C LEU A 273 8.54 20.34 -0.85
N THR A 274 8.12 20.11 0.39
CA THR A 274 6.79 20.42 0.90
C THR A 274 6.83 21.69 1.74
N ASP A 275 5.81 22.54 1.63
CA ASP A 275 5.62 23.71 2.48
C ASP A 275 4.88 23.36 3.80
N ASP A 276 4.78 24.33 4.71
CA ASP A 276 4.09 24.17 6.01
C ASP A 276 2.61 23.76 5.88
N LYS A 277 2.01 23.91 4.69
CA LYS A 277 0.62 23.55 4.38
C LYS A 277 0.49 22.19 3.70
N GLY A 278 1.58 21.45 3.52
CA GLY A 278 1.58 20.15 2.86
C GLY A 278 1.53 20.23 1.33
N ILE A 279 1.78 21.40 0.73
CA ILE A 279 1.76 21.63 -0.72
C ILE A 279 3.18 21.44 -1.26
N PHE A 280 3.29 20.68 -2.35
CA PHE A 280 4.56 20.40 -3.01
C PHE A 280 4.51 20.72 -4.53
N PRO A 281 5.67 20.95 -5.18
CA PRO A 281 5.75 21.24 -6.61
C PRO A 281 5.02 20.20 -7.45
N ARG A 282 4.31 20.67 -8.48
CA ARG A 282 3.61 19.80 -9.45
C ARG A 282 2.66 18.78 -8.82
N MET A 283 2.09 19.10 -7.66
CA MET A 283 1.12 18.24 -6.97
C MET A 283 -0.03 17.78 -7.85
N LYS A 284 -0.60 18.66 -8.70
CA LYS A 284 -1.68 18.27 -9.62
C LYS A 284 -1.25 17.14 -10.55
N GLN A 285 -0.08 17.26 -11.16
CA GLN A 285 0.50 16.25 -12.04
C GLN A 285 0.72 14.93 -11.29
N ALA A 286 1.25 15.01 -10.07
CA ALA A 286 1.46 13.82 -9.23
C ALA A 286 0.16 13.08 -8.94
N LEU A 287 -0.91 13.80 -8.54
CA LEU A 287 -2.22 13.22 -8.27
C LEU A 287 -2.88 12.64 -9.53
N TYR A 288 -2.65 13.24 -10.71
CA TYR A 288 -3.09 12.66 -11.98
C TYR A 288 -2.39 11.36 -12.32
N VAL A 289 -1.04 11.34 -12.21
CA VAL A 289 -0.26 10.13 -12.46
C VAL A 289 -0.67 9.02 -11.49
N ASP A 290 -0.85 9.35 -10.22
CA ASP A 290 -1.31 8.42 -9.19
C ASP A 290 -2.68 7.81 -9.53
N SER A 291 -3.68 8.66 -9.82
CA SER A 291 -5.04 8.19 -10.13
C SER A 291 -5.08 7.37 -11.43
N LEU A 292 -4.34 7.79 -12.44
CA LEU A 292 -4.29 7.10 -13.73
C LEU A 292 -3.55 5.76 -13.62
N SER A 293 -2.45 5.72 -12.86
CA SER A 293 -1.72 4.48 -12.57
C SER A 293 -2.59 3.53 -11.75
N SER A 294 -3.36 4.05 -10.80
CA SER A 294 -4.35 3.31 -10.02
C SER A 294 -5.40 2.63 -10.92
N LEU A 295 -5.99 3.39 -11.85
CA LEU A 295 -6.95 2.88 -12.83
C LEU A 295 -6.33 1.82 -13.74
N ALA A 296 -5.16 2.12 -14.30
CA ALA A 296 -4.43 1.19 -15.16
C ALA A 296 -4.05 -0.10 -14.42
N GLY A 297 -3.62 0.02 -13.16
CA GLY A 297 -3.31 -1.11 -12.30
C GLY A 297 -4.51 -2.01 -12.09
N ALA A 298 -5.63 -1.43 -11.64
CA ALA A 298 -6.90 -2.12 -11.41
C ALA A 298 -7.40 -2.85 -12.67
N TYR A 299 -7.33 -2.19 -13.82
CA TYR A 299 -7.73 -2.78 -15.10
C TYR A 299 -6.77 -3.87 -15.58
N ALA A 300 -5.47 -3.72 -15.32
CA ALA A 300 -4.46 -4.71 -15.65
C ALA A 300 -4.50 -5.94 -14.73
N GLY A 301 -5.35 -5.93 -13.71
CA GLY A 301 -5.50 -7.00 -12.73
C GLY A 301 -4.39 -7.03 -11.68
N THR A 302 -3.77 -5.88 -11.44
CA THR A 302 -3.13 -5.55 -10.17
C THR A 302 -4.09 -4.70 -9.35
N SER A 303 -3.92 -4.55 -8.04
CA SER A 303 -4.75 -3.58 -7.31
C SER A 303 -4.37 -2.13 -7.68
N SER A 304 -4.98 -1.17 -6.99
CA SER A 304 -4.66 0.24 -7.14
C SER A 304 -3.19 0.54 -6.86
N VAL A 305 -2.55 1.25 -7.77
CA VAL A 305 -1.18 1.77 -7.63
C VAL A 305 -1.17 3.01 -6.75
N THR A 306 -0.26 3.05 -5.79
CA THR A 306 -0.06 4.18 -4.89
C THR A 306 1.40 4.63 -4.88
N ALA A 307 1.63 5.81 -4.33
CA ALA A 307 2.97 6.26 -3.97
C ALA A 307 3.54 5.39 -2.83
N TYR A 308 4.81 5.00 -2.94
CA TYR A 308 5.46 4.13 -1.96
C TYR A 308 6.35 4.91 -0.99
N ILE A 309 6.20 4.64 0.31
CA ILE A 309 6.92 5.33 1.39
C ILE A 309 8.41 4.97 1.40
N GLU A 310 8.75 3.82 0.83
CA GLU A 310 10.10 3.33 0.58
C GLU A 310 10.93 4.29 -0.28
N SER A 311 10.29 5.11 -1.10
CA SER A 311 10.94 6.23 -1.82
C SER A 311 11.70 7.17 -0.88
N SER A 312 11.27 7.25 0.38
CA SER A 312 11.94 8.00 1.43
C SER A 312 13.38 7.55 1.70
N SER A 313 13.76 6.32 1.32
CA SER A 313 15.12 5.79 1.40
C SER A 313 16.03 6.37 0.31
N GLY A 314 15.55 6.41 -0.94
CA GLY A 314 16.23 7.10 -2.04
C GLY A 314 16.38 8.59 -1.76
N VAL A 315 15.34 9.20 -1.21
CA VAL A 315 15.37 10.60 -0.77
C VAL A 315 16.41 10.84 0.32
N SER A 316 16.61 9.90 1.26
CA SER A 316 17.65 10.06 2.30
C SER A 316 19.09 9.97 1.79
N VAL A 317 19.33 9.30 0.66
CA VAL A 317 20.66 9.27 0.01
C VAL A 317 20.87 10.40 -1.02
N GLY A 318 19.94 11.36 -1.07
CA GLY A 318 20.07 12.60 -1.86
C GLY A 318 19.24 12.65 -3.15
N GLY A 319 18.31 11.72 -3.38
CA GLY A 319 17.34 11.83 -4.48
C GLY A 319 16.38 13.00 -4.27
N ARG A 320 16.17 13.82 -5.31
CA ARG A 320 15.26 14.99 -5.26
C ARG A 320 14.39 15.17 -6.49
N THR A 321 14.68 14.45 -7.58
CA THR A 321 13.99 14.64 -8.87
C THR A 321 13.34 13.37 -9.36
N GLY A 322 12.57 13.50 -10.44
CA GLY A 322 11.94 12.37 -11.13
C GLY A 322 12.89 11.35 -11.73
N LEU A 323 14.19 11.67 -11.87
CA LEU A 323 15.17 10.72 -12.41
C LEU A 323 15.29 9.48 -11.51
N MET A 324 15.24 9.65 -10.19
CA MET A 324 15.21 8.54 -9.23
C MET A 324 13.99 7.62 -9.44
N ALA A 325 12.80 8.19 -9.72
CA ALA A 325 11.59 7.41 -9.99
C ALA A 325 11.68 6.67 -11.33
N VAL A 326 12.25 7.30 -12.37
CA VAL A 326 12.49 6.65 -13.67
C VAL A 326 13.48 5.48 -13.52
N VAL A 327 14.60 5.67 -12.82
CA VAL A 327 15.57 4.60 -12.58
C VAL A 327 14.92 3.43 -11.84
N THR A 328 14.13 3.72 -10.81
CA THR A 328 13.36 2.69 -10.08
C THR A 328 12.44 1.92 -11.01
N GLY A 329 11.68 2.62 -11.87
CA GLY A 329 10.78 1.98 -12.83
C GLY A 329 11.49 1.13 -13.88
N LEU A 330 12.65 1.57 -14.37
CA LEU A 330 13.48 0.78 -15.29
C LEU A 330 14.00 -0.50 -14.63
N LEU A 331 14.38 -0.45 -13.34
CA LEU A 331 14.79 -1.63 -12.59
C LEU A 331 13.64 -2.62 -12.42
N PHE A 332 12.41 -2.15 -12.18
CA PHE A 332 11.22 -3.04 -12.18
C PHE A 332 10.99 -3.73 -13.53
N LEU A 333 11.24 -3.06 -14.66
CA LEU A 333 11.21 -3.72 -15.97
C LEU A 333 12.28 -4.81 -16.08
N LEU A 334 13.49 -4.60 -15.53
CA LEU A 334 14.54 -5.61 -15.58
C LEU A 334 14.23 -6.84 -14.70
N VAL A 335 13.55 -6.63 -13.57
CA VAL A 335 13.14 -7.74 -12.68
C VAL A 335 12.13 -8.66 -13.32
N MET A 336 11.36 -8.21 -14.32
CA MET A 336 10.34 -9.05 -14.94
C MET A 336 10.90 -10.36 -15.52
N PHE A 337 12.19 -10.37 -15.89
CA PHE A 337 12.89 -11.56 -16.41
C PHE A 337 13.32 -12.56 -15.32
N LEU A 338 13.23 -12.17 -14.05
CA LEU A 338 13.51 -12.99 -12.87
C LEU A 338 12.23 -13.65 -12.31
N SER A 339 11.16 -13.74 -13.11
CA SER A 339 9.87 -14.31 -12.69
C SER A 339 9.92 -15.70 -12.04
N PRO A 340 10.80 -16.64 -12.44
CA PRO A 340 10.83 -17.96 -11.80
C PRO A 340 11.22 -17.91 -10.33
N LEU A 341 12.03 -16.93 -9.93
CA LEU A 341 12.46 -16.75 -8.54
C LEU A 341 11.29 -16.36 -7.64
N ALA A 342 10.29 -15.64 -8.15
CA ALA A 342 9.12 -15.28 -7.34
C ALA A 342 8.17 -16.43 -7.08
N GLY A 343 8.06 -17.36 -8.03
CA GLY A 343 7.29 -18.59 -7.84
C GLY A 343 7.89 -19.52 -6.77
N MET A 344 9.16 -19.35 -6.42
CA MET A 344 9.84 -20.15 -5.39
C MET A 344 9.55 -19.68 -3.97
N VAL A 345 9.05 -18.45 -3.77
CA VAL A 345 8.91 -17.87 -2.42
C VAL A 345 7.68 -18.48 -1.72
N PRO A 346 7.85 -19.20 -0.60
CA PRO A 346 6.72 -19.77 0.13
C PRO A 346 5.97 -18.70 0.94
N ALA A 347 4.71 -18.97 1.27
CA ALA A 347 3.85 -18.03 2.00
C ALA A 347 4.43 -17.61 3.38
N TYR A 348 5.09 -18.53 4.09
CA TYR A 348 5.72 -18.23 5.37
C TYR A 348 6.93 -17.29 5.25
N ALA A 349 7.63 -17.25 4.11
CA ALA A 349 8.73 -16.32 3.86
C ALA A 349 8.22 -14.88 3.66
N ALA A 350 7.03 -14.72 3.07
CA ALA A 350 6.36 -13.43 2.93
C ALA A 350 5.69 -12.95 4.23
N ALA A 351 5.36 -13.87 5.16
CA ALA A 351 4.66 -13.54 6.40
C ALA A 351 5.42 -12.52 7.27
N GLY A 352 6.75 -12.68 7.41
CA GLY A 352 7.58 -11.74 8.17
C GLY A 352 7.52 -10.31 7.62
N ALA A 353 7.46 -10.16 6.30
CA ALA A 353 7.34 -8.87 5.64
C ALA A 353 5.99 -8.21 5.94
N LEU A 354 4.88 -8.97 5.92
CA LEU A 354 3.54 -8.47 6.26
C LEU A 354 3.48 -7.98 7.70
N ILE A 355 4.06 -8.72 8.64
CA ILE A 355 4.13 -8.33 10.06
C ILE A 355 4.93 -7.02 10.21
N TYR A 356 6.07 -6.92 9.53
CA TYR A 356 6.91 -5.72 9.60
C TYR A 356 6.26 -4.48 8.96
N VAL A 357 5.55 -4.64 7.84
CA VAL A 357 4.73 -3.56 7.25
C VAL A 357 3.70 -3.07 8.25
N GLY A 358 3.06 -3.97 9.00
CA GLY A 358 2.17 -3.61 10.10
C GLY A 358 2.84 -2.74 11.15
N VAL A 359 4.05 -3.10 11.60
CA VAL A 359 4.84 -2.29 12.54
C VAL A 359 5.07 -0.86 12.01
N LEU A 360 5.47 -0.73 10.74
CA LEU A 360 5.70 0.59 10.12
C LEU A 360 4.42 1.42 10.05
N MET A 361 3.29 0.84 9.66
CA MET A 361 2.02 1.57 9.56
C MET A 361 1.42 1.92 10.93
N THR A 362 1.57 1.03 11.92
CA THR A 362 1.11 1.27 13.30
C THR A 362 1.93 2.37 13.98
N SER A 363 3.20 2.58 13.59
CA SER A 363 4.01 3.69 14.12
C SER A 363 3.36 5.06 13.93
N SER A 364 2.49 5.23 12.92
CA SER A 364 1.76 6.47 12.70
C SER A 364 0.90 6.88 13.89
N LEU A 365 0.41 5.94 14.71
CA LEU A 365 -0.37 6.21 15.93
C LEU A 365 0.39 7.09 16.93
N SER A 366 1.72 7.15 16.86
CA SER A 366 2.51 8.04 17.71
C SER A 366 2.26 9.52 17.44
N ARG A 367 1.65 9.86 16.30
CA ARG A 367 1.29 11.23 15.91
C ARG A 367 -0.05 11.70 16.50
N VAL A 368 -0.81 10.81 17.14
CA VAL A 368 -2.08 11.15 17.77
C VAL A 368 -1.80 11.84 19.09
N HIS A 369 -2.55 12.92 19.39
CA HIS A 369 -2.52 13.56 20.70
C HIS A 369 -3.27 12.72 21.72
N TRP A 370 -2.57 11.76 22.33
CA TRP A 370 -3.16 10.80 23.27
C TRP A 370 -3.74 11.45 24.55
N ASP A 371 -3.28 12.65 24.91
CA ASP A 371 -3.82 13.42 26.03
C ASP A 371 -5.23 13.97 25.75
N ASP A 372 -5.62 14.11 24.48
CA ASP A 372 -6.96 14.53 24.08
C ASP A 372 -7.81 13.32 23.68
N LEU A 373 -8.70 12.90 24.58
CA LEU A 373 -9.62 11.78 24.33
C LEU A 373 -10.51 11.99 23.10
N THR A 374 -10.77 13.24 22.70
CA THR A 374 -11.56 13.53 21.49
C THR A 374 -10.84 13.19 20.19
N GLU A 375 -9.52 13.00 20.23
CA GLU A 375 -8.67 12.55 19.13
C GLU A 375 -8.19 11.11 19.31
N ALA A 376 -7.85 10.72 20.55
CA ALA A 376 -7.34 9.40 20.88
C ALA A 376 -8.38 8.29 20.67
N VAL A 377 -9.61 8.50 21.14
CA VAL A 377 -10.68 7.50 21.04
C VAL A 377 -11.01 7.18 19.57
N PRO A 378 -11.23 8.17 18.68
CA PRO A 378 -11.51 7.87 17.28
C PRO A 378 -10.35 7.17 16.58
N ALA A 379 -9.10 7.59 16.84
CA ALA A 379 -7.94 6.93 16.26
C ALA A 379 -7.83 5.46 16.70
N PHE A 380 -8.02 5.17 17.99
CA PHE A 380 -8.00 3.83 18.54
C PHE A 380 -9.14 2.96 17.99
N VAL A 381 -10.39 3.45 17.99
CA VAL A 381 -11.55 2.73 17.47
C VAL A 381 -11.33 2.38 16.00
N THR A 382 -10.87 3.35 15.20
CA THR A 382 -10.55 3.14 13.79
C THR A 382 -9.50 2.05 13.62
N ALA A 383 -8.42 2.10 14.40
CA ALA A 383 -7.30 1.18 14.26
C ALA A 383 -7.61 -0.24 14.75
N ALA A 384 -8.30 -0.38 15.88
CA ALA A 384 -8.57 -1.67 16.51
C ALA A 384 -9.74 -2.43 15.87
N MET A 385 -10.77 -1.71 15.40
CA MET A 385 -11.94 -2.36 14.81
C MET A 385 -11.64 -3.05 13.49
N MET A 386 -10.67 -2.57 12.70
CA MET A 386 -10.30 -3.23 11.44
C MET A 386 -9.81 -4.67 11.62
N PRO A 387 -8.77 -4.97 12.42
CA PRO A 387 -8.33 -6.35 12.64
C PRO A 387 -9.37 -7.19 13.40
N PHE A 388 -10.11 -6.60 14.35
CA PHE A 388 -11.05 -7.36 15.19
C PHE A 388 -12.36 -7.72 14.47
N SER A 389 -12.86 -6.85 13.60
CA SER A 389 -14.02 -7.16 12.75
C SER A 389 -13.65 -7.82 11.43
N PHE A 390 -12.34 -7.92 11.13
CA PHE A 390 -11.82 -8.31 9.82
C PHE A 390 -12.41 -7.47 8.66
N SER A 391 -12.84 -6.24 8.95
CA SER A 391 -13.54 -5.34 8.03
C SER A 391 -12.98 -3.92 8.12
N ILE A 392 -12.38 -3.47 7.02
CA ILE A 392 -11.89 -2.09 6.90
C ILE A 392 -13.06 -1.11 6.90
N THR A 393 -14.13 -1.43 6.18
CA THR A 393 -15.33 -0.60 6.08
C THR A 393 -15.92 -0.30 7.45
N GLU A 394 -16.04 -1.30 8.33
CA GLU A 394 -16.56 -1.10 9.68
C GLU A 394 -15.57 -0.33 10.57
N GLY A 395 -14.28 -0.58 10.44
CA GLY A 395 -13.27 0.22 11.15
C GLY A 395 -13.32 1.71 10.78
N ILE A 396 -13.42 2.03 9.49
CA ILE A 396 -13.58 3.42 9.02
C ILE A 396 -14.91 3.99 9.54
N ALA A 397 -16.01 3.26 9.40
CA ALA A 397 -17.33 3.71 9.83
C ALA A 397 -17.35 4.09 11.31
N LEU A 398 -16.93 3.17 12.18
CA LEU A 398 -16.88 3.38 13.62
C LEU A 398 -15.88 4.49 14.00
N GLY A 399 -14.80 4.64 13.25
CA GLY A 399 -13.88 5.77 13.37
C GLY A 399 -14.55 7.12 13.19
N PHE A 400 -15.20 7.34 12.05
CA PHE A 400 -15.88 8.60 11.75
C PHE A 400 -17.04 8.88 12.71
N ILE A 401 -17.81 7.84 13.07
CA ILE A 401 -18.91 7.97 14.04
C ILE A 401 -18.37 8.35 15.41
N SER A 402 -17.33 7.67 15.90
CA SER A 402 -16.72 7.98 17.20
C SER A 402 -16.12 9.39 17.25
N TYR A 403 -15.51 9.88 16.16
CA TYR A 403 -15.05 11.27 16.08
C TYR A 403 -16.19 12.28 16.26
N CYS A 404 -17.29 12.10 15.51
CA CYS A 404 -18.46 12.96 15.64
C CYS A 404 -19.06 12.90 17.06
N VAL A 405 -19.24 11.70 17.61
CA VAL A 405 -19.81 11.51 18.96
C VAL A 405 -18.94 12.17 20.02
N MET A 406 -17.62 11.98 19.97
CA MET A 406 -16.69 12.55 20.96
C MET A 406 -16.67 14.09 20.89
N LYS A 407 -16.57 14.67 19.69
CA LYS A 407 -16.55 16.13 19.53
C LYS A 407 -17.89 16.78 19.87
N LEU A 408 -19.01 16.15 19.52
CA LEU A 408 -20.35 16.64 19.91
C LEU A 408 -20.56 16.54 21.42
N GLY A 409 -20.25 15.39 22.03
CA GLY A 409 -20.44 15.15 23.46
C GLY A 409 -19.56 16.01 24.37
N THR A 410 -18.41 16.47 23.87
CA THR A 410 -17.49 17.37 24.61
C THR A 410 -17.71 18.86 24.32
N GLY A 411 -18.73 19.21 23.53
CA GLY A 411 -19.04 20.60 23.19
C GLY A 411 -18.13 21.25 22.15
N ARG A 412 -17.28 20.48 21.47
CA ARG A 412 -16.33 20.94 20.44
C ARG A 412 -16.90 20.82 19.01
N TRP A 413 -18.18 21.13 18.82
CA TRP A 413 -18.87 20.98 17.53
C TRP A 413 -18.26 21.81 16.39
N ARG A 414 -17.56 22.91 16.70
CA ARG A 414 -16.91 23.77 15.70
C ARG A 414 -15.69 23.12 15.04
N GLU A 415 -15.12 22.08 15.64
CA GLU A 415 -13.96 21.35 15.10
C GLU A 415 -14.37 20.25 14.12
N ILE A 416 -15.68 19.97 13.99
CA ILE A 416 -16.18 18.93 13.10
C ILE A 416 -16.38 19.54 11.71
N SER A 417 -15.60 19.08 10.74
CA SER A 417 -15.80 19.51 9.35
C SER A 417 -17.09 18.91 8.78
N PRO A 418 -17.79 19.62 7.87
CA PRO A 418 -19.00 19.09 7.23
C PRO A 418 -18.77 17.76 6.51
N CYS A 419 -17.56 17.54 5.98
CA CYS A 419 -17.18 16.29 5.32
C CYS A 419 -17.27 15.10 6.28
N VAL A 420 -16.74 15.24 7.50
CA VAL A 420 -16.74 14.18 8.52
C VAL A 420 -18.16 13.86 8.96
N VAL A 421 -19.02 14.87 9.10
CA VAL A 421 -20.45 14.67 9.43
C VAL A 421 -21.17 13.89 8.34
N VAL A 422 -21.01 14.28 7.07
CA VAL A 422 -21.68 13.59 5.95
C VAL A 422 -21.23 12.14 5.88
N VAL A 423 -19.91 11.87 5.98
CA VAL A 423 -19.39 10.50 5.95
C VAL A 423 -19.89 9.69 7.14
N ALA A 424 -19.89 10.25 8.35
CA ALA A 424 -20.43 9.57 9.53
C ALA A 424 -21.92 9.25 9.39
N LEU A 425 -22.73 10.18 8.90
CA LEU A 425 -24.17 9.97 8.66
C LEU A 425 -24.43 8.87 7.61
N LEU A 426 -23.67 8.87 6.51
CA LEU A 426 -23.78 7.83 5.49
C LEU A 426 -23.46 6.44 6.07
N PHE A 427 -22.46 6.34 6.94
CA PHE A 427 -22.14 5.08 7.61
C PHE A 427 -23.18 4.67 8.65
N ILE A 428 -23.76 5.61 9.41
CA ILE A 428 -24.87 5.33 10.32
C ILE A 428 -26.07 4.77 9.55
N LEU A 429 -26.42 5.41 8.42
CA LEU A 429 -27.51 4.92 7.56
C LEU A 429 -27.19 3.52 7.04
N LYS A 430 -25.97 3.28 6.55
CA LYS A 430 -25.54 1.96 6.10
C LYS A 430 -25.68 0.90 7.19
N ILE A 431 -25.24 1.19 8.41
CA ILE A 431 -25.37 0.27 9.56
C ILE A 431 -26.84 0.05 9.91
N ALA A 432 -27.67 1.10 9.89
CA ALA A 432 -29.09 0.98 10.21
C ALA A 432 -29.91 0.19 9.14
N PHE A 433 -29.51 0.24 7.87
CA PHE A 433 -30.22 -0.43 6.77
C PHE A 433 -29.63 -1.78 6.35
N THR A 434 -28.37 -2.07 6.70
CA THR A 434 -27.64 -3.29 6.27
C THR A 434 -27.18 -4.15 7.45
N GLY A 435 -27.27 -3.63 8.68
CA GLY A 435 -26.87 -4.31 9.91
C GLY A 435 -27.88 -5.33 10.42
#